data_AF-A0A7H1MLG9-F1
#
_entry.id   AF-A0A7H1MLG9-F1
#
_cell.length_a   1.000
_cell.length_b   1.000
_cell.length_c   1.000
_cell.angle_alpha   90.00
_cell.angle_beta   90.00
_cell.angle_gamma   90.00
#
_symmetry.space_group_name_H-M   'P 1'
#
loop_
_entity.id
_entity.type
_entity.pdbx_description
1 polymer ?
#
loop_
_entity_poly.entity_id
_entity_poly.type
_entity_poly.pdbx_seq_one_letter_code
_entity_poly.pdbx_strand_id
1 'polypeptide(L)'
;MFPERLRELRKSRNITLEMLAEALNQQLDPGQKPNTAAQIGNWERGDRSPSYLEVRKLADFFEVTMDFLVGRASDETTDLSLLFLSGKEIDFNGKALTDQERFDIFQIINRHFAEKNSIFGNNNQTIINQQGDLF
;
A
#
# COMPACT_ATOMS: atom_id res chain seq x y z
N MET A 1 -12.12 -2.32 3.34
CA MET A 1 -10.71 -2.59 3.73
C MET A 1 -10.11 -3.73 2.94
N PHE A 2 -10.68 -4.94 2.97
CA PHE A 2 -10.16 -6.06 2.19
C PHE A 2 -10.11 -5.79 0.67
N PRO A 3 -11.19 -5.31 0.02
CA PRO A 3 -11.20 -5.06 -1.43
C PRO A 3 -10.09 -4.11 -1.87
N GLU A 4 -9.89 -3.03 -1.11
CA GLU A 4 -8.88 -2.01 -1.37
C GLU A 4 -7.47 -2.58 -1.21
N ARG A 5 -7.19 -3.28 -0.09
CA ARG A 5 -5.88 -3.89 0.17
C ARG A 5 -5.50 -4.92 -0.89
N LEU A 6 -6.43 -5.78 -1.30
CA LEU A 6 -6.20 -6.76 -2.36
C LEU A 6 -5.82 -6.06 -3.68
N ARG A 7 -6.56 -5.01 -4.04
CA ARG A 7 -6.29 -4.23 -5.25
C ARG A 7 -4.93 -3.53 -5.18
N GLU A 8 -4.57 -2.95 -4.03
CA GLU A 8 -3.29 -2.28 -3.81
C GLU A 8 -2.12 -3.25 -3.94
N LEU A 9 -2.19 -4.41 -3.27
CA LEU A 9 -1.17 -5.46 -3.37
C LEU A 9 -1.00 -5.97 -4.80
N ARG A 10 -2.09 -6.18 -5.53
CA ARG A 10 -2.00 -6.61 -6.93
C ARG A 10 -1.31 -5.55 -7.79
N LYS A 11 -1.67 -4.28 -7.60
CA LYS A 11 -1.08 -3.15 -8.34
C LYS A 11 0.39 -2.91 -7.96
N SER A 12 0.78 -3.08 -6.69
CA SER A 12 2.16 -2.90 -6.24
C SER A 12 3.12 -3.93 -6.83
N ARG A 13 2.62 -5.14 -7.14
CA ARG A 13 3.36 -6.17 -7.87
C ARG A 13 3.23 -6.06 -9.40
N ASN A 14 2.50 -5.06 -9.91
CA ASN A 14 2.30 -4.77 -11.33
C ASN A 14 1.76 -5.97 -12.15
N ILE A 15 0.83 -6.74 -11.59
CA ILE A 15 0.23 -7.93 -12.24
C ILE A 15 -1.24 -7.72 -12.60
N THR A 16 -1.71 -8.42 -13.63
CA THR A 16 -3.13 -8.40 -14.04
C THR A 16 -3.99 -9.31 -13.17
N LEU A 17 -5.32 -9.23 -13.31
CA LEU A 17 -6.24 -10.13 -12.62
C LEU A 17 -6.07 -11.58 -13.10
N GLU A 18 -5.76 -11.77 -14.38
CA GLU A 18 -5.48 -13.06 -15.00
C GLU A 18 -4.21 -13.68 -14.41
N MET A 19 -3.12 -12.91 -14.36
CA MET A 19 -1.86 -13.36 -13.75
C MET A 19 -2.04 -13.75 -12.27
N LEU A 20 -2.83 -12.97 -11.52
CA LEU A 20 -3.12 -13.32 -10.13
C LEU A 20 -3.97 -14.60 -10.04
N ALA A 21 -4.97 -14.78 -10.89
CA ALA A 21 -5.76 -16.01 -10.93
C ALA A 21 -4.89 -17.23 -11.24
N GLU A 22 -4.02 -17.14 -12.24
CA GLU A 22 -3.06 -18.17 -12.60
C GLU A 22 -2.13 -18.52 -11.42
N ALA A 23 -1.59 -17.52 -10.73
CA ALA A 23 -0.75 -17.74 -9.56
C ALA A 23 -1.48 -18.45 -8.42
N LEU A 24 -2.70 -18.02 -8.08
CA LEU A 24 -3.51 -18.69 -7.04
C LEU A 24 -3.89 -20.12 -7.42
N ASN A 25 -4.02 -20.39 -8.72
CA ASN A 25 -4.32 -21.72 -9.23
C ASN A 25 -3.13 -22.69 -9.15
N GLN A 26 -1.90 -22.20 -8.97
CA GLN A 26 -0.75 -23.07 -8.69
C GLN A 26 -0.85 -23.75 -7.32
N GLN A 27 -1.69 -23.22 -6.42
CA GLN A 27 -1.97 -23.76 -5.08
C GLN A 27 -3.34 -24.47 -5.01
N LEU A 28 -3.86 -24.97 -6.13
CA LEU A 28 -5.13 -25.70 -6.16
C LEU A 28 -5.01 -27.08 -5.52
N ASP A 29 -5.77 -27.31 -4.46
CA ASP A 29 -5.93 -28.67 -3.92
C ASP A 29 -6.88 -29.50 -4.80
N PRO A 30 -6.75 -30.84 -4.80
CA PRO A 30 -7.66 -31.72 -5.52
C PRO A 30 -9.15 -31.44 -5.18
N GLY A 31 -9.97 -31.27 -6.22
CA GLY A 31 -11.41 -31.01 -6.07
C GLY A 31 -11.79 -29.53 -5.94
N GLN A 32 -10.82 -28.61 -5.88
CA GLN A 32 -11.10 -27.18 -5.93
C GLN A 32 -11.31 -26.69 -7.37
N LYS A 33 -12.21 -25.71 -7.52
CA LYS A 33 -12.42 -25.05 -8.81
C LYS A 33 -11.35 -23.96 -8.99
N PRO A 34 -10.81 -23.79 -10.20
CA PRO A 34 -9.85 -22.72 -10.47
C PRO A 34 -10.49 -21.35 -10.29
N ASN A 35 -9.71 -20.44 -9.71
CA ASN A 35 -10.03 -19.02 -9.66
C ASN A 35 -9.99 -18.41 -11.05
N THR A 36 -10.82 -17.38 -11.25
CA THR A 36 -10.89 -16.62 -12.50
C THR A 36 -10.59 -15.14 -12.24
N ALA A 37 -10.12 -14.43 -13.26
CA ALA A 37 -9.91 -12.98 -13.19
C ALA A 37 -11.18 -12.22 -12.77
N ALA A 38 -12.35 -12.64 -13.27
CA ALA A 38 -13.65 -12.06 -12.90
C ALA A 38 -13.96 -12.25 -11.40
N GLN A 39 -13.66 -13.42 -10.85
CA GLN A 39 -13.86 -13.70 -9.43
C GLN A 39 -12.99 -12.79 -8.55
N ILE A 40 -11.72 -12.61 -8.88
CA ILE A 40 -10.81 -11.69 -8.19
C ILE A 40 -11.29 -10.24 -8.35
N GLY A 41 -11.74 -9.86 -9.55
CA GLY A 41 -12.32 -8.54 -9.79
C GLY A 41 -13.54 -8.25 -8.90
N ASN A 42 -14.40 -9.26 -8.67
CA ASN A 42 -15.52 -9.14 -7.73
C ASN A 42 -15.02 -8.90 -6.30
N TRP A 43 -13.92 -9.55 -5.89
CA TRP A 43 -13.31 -9.35 -4.57
C TRP A 43 -12.73 -7.94 -4.40
N GLU A 44 -12.04 -7.42 -5.41
CA GLU A 44 -11.48 -6.05 -5.39
C GLU A 44 -12.53 -4.94 -5.40
N ARG A 45 -13.73 -5.23 -5.91
CA ARG A 45 -14.87 -4.30 -5.86
C ARG A 45 -15.72 -4.46 -4.60
N GLY A 46 -15.51 -5.55 -3.84
CA GLY A 46 -16.35 -5.89 -2.70
C GLY A 46 -17.71 -6.49 -3.07
N ASP A 47 -17.94 -6.82 -4.35
CA ASP A 47 -19.19 -7.43 -4.82
C ASP A 47 -19.39 -8.83 -4.23
N ARG A 48 -18.28 -9.53 -3.96
CA ARG A 48 -18.24 -10.85 -3.31
C ARG A 48 -17.07 -10.91 -2.35
N SER A 49 -17.17 -11.78 -1.36
CA SER A 49 -16.07 -12.10 -0.45
C SER A 49 -15.39 -13.41 -0.84
N PRO A 50 -14.05 -13.50 -0.77
CA PRO A 50 -13.35 -14.77 -0.89
C PRO A 50 -13.66 -15.70 0.28
N SER A 51 -13.45 -17.00 0.06
CA SER A 51 -13.49 -17.98 1.16
C SER A 51 -12.24 -17.85 2.04
N TYR A 52 -12.27 -18.43 3.24
CA TYR A 52 -11.10 -18.50 4.12
C TYR A 52 -9.86 -19.06 3.40
N LEU A 53 -10.05 -20.11 2.59
CA LEU A 53 -8.94 -20.71 1.84
C LEU A 53 -8.34 -19.74 0.82
N GLU A 54 -9.19 -19.00 0.12
CA GLU A 54 -8.72 -17.99 -0.85
C GLU A 54 -8.01 -16.83 -0.14
N VAL A 55 -8.48 -16.41 1.03
CA VAL A 55 -7.76 -15.43 1.87
C VAL A 55 -6.38 -15.95 2.27
N ARG A 56 -6.25 -17.23 2.64
CA ARG A 56 -4.96 -17.85 2.95
C ARG A 56 -4.03 -17.86 1.73
N LYS A 57 -4.51 -18.31 0.57
CA LYS A 57 -3.70 -18.32 -0.68
C LYS A 57 -3.22 -16.92 -1.07
N LEU A 58 -4.09 -15.92 -0.92
CA LEU A 58 -3.74 -14.52 -1.16
C LEU A 58 -2.68 -14.04 -0.17
N ALA A 59 -2.81 -14.38 1.12
CA ALA A 59 -1.85 -14.03 2.16
C ALA A 59 -0.47 -14.63 1.84
N ASP A 60 -0.44 -15.92 1.51
CA ASP A 60 0.77 -16.64 1.14
C ASP A 60 1.41 -16.07 -0.13
N PHE A 61 0.60 -15.80 -1.17
CA PHE A 61 1.09 -15.24 -2.44
C PHE A 61 1.70 -13.84 -2.29
N PHE A 62 1.09 -12.98 -1.47
CA PHE A 62 1.57 -11.62 -1.25
C PHE A 62 2.58 -11.51 -0.11
N GLU A 63 2.85 -12.61 0.61
CA GLU A 63 3.74 -12.66 1.78
C GLU A 63 3.30 -11.71 2.90
N VAL A 64 1.98 -11.66 3.15
CA VAL A 64 1.36 -10.84 4.20
C VAL A 64 0.55 -11.71 5.15
N THR A 65 0.19 -11.19 6.33
CA THR A 65 -0.71 -11.91 7.23
C THR A 65 -2.16 -11.85 6.76
N MET A 66 -2.96 -12.87 7.09
CA MET A 66 -4.41 -12.83 6.85
C MET A 66 -5.06 -11.64 7.56
N ASP A 67 -4.60 -11.30 8.77
CA ASP A 67 -5.07 -10.15 9.53
C ASP A 67 -4.82 -8.83 8.79
N PHE A 68 -3.65 -8.69 8.16
CA PHE A 68 -3.38 -7.58 7.25
C PHE A 68 -4.34 -7.55 6.08
N LEU A 69 -4.68 -8.68 5.44
CA LEU A 69 -5.65 -8.63 4.34
C LEU A 69 -7.05 -8.20 4.79
N VAL A 70 -7.53 -8.71 5.93
CA VAL A 70 -8.93 -8.51 6.35
C VAL A 70 -9.20 -7.21 7.09
N GLY A 71 -8.19 -6.41 7.42
CA GLY A 71 -8.40 -5.11 8.08
C GLY A 71 -7.87 -5.01 9.51
N ARG A 72 -7.35 -6.10 10.09
CA ARG A 72 -6.80 -6.13 11.46
C ARG A 72 -5.30 -5.80 11.45
N ALA A 73 -4.95 -4.59 11.06
CA ALA A 73 -3.61 -4.06 11.36
C ALA A 73 -3.72 -3.24 12.65
N SER A 74 -2.78 -3.40 13.58
CA SER A 74 -2.68 -2.51 14.74
C SER A 74 -2.45 -1.07 14.25
N ASP A 75 -2.99 -0.08 14.96
CA ASP A 75 -2.79 1.35 14.70
C ASP A 75 -1.35 1.79 15.07
N GLU A 76 -0.34 1.04 14.61
CA GLU A 76 1.06 1.39 14.77
C GLU A 76 1.47 2.31 13.63
N THR A 77 1.46 3.61 13.91
CA THR A 77 2.05 4.58 12.99
C THR A 77 3.56 4.33 12.90
N THR A 78 4.04 3.99 11.71
CA THR A 78 5.47 3.87 11.43
C THR A 78 5.96 5.14 10.74
N ASP A 79 6.96 5.80 11.32
CA ASP A 79 7.64 6.92 10.64
C ASP A 79 8.53 6.34 9.53
N LEU A 80 8.13 6.56 8.28
CA LEU A 80 8.88 6.10 7.11
C LEU A 80 10.28 6.71 7.04
N SER A 81 10.46 7.97 7.48
CA SER A 81 11.77 8.63 7.46
C SER A 81 12.74 7.89 8.39
N LEU A 82 12.29 7.62 9.62
CA LEU A 82 13.08 6.86 10.59
C LEU A 82 13.27 5.42 10.14
N LEU A 83 12.28 4.80 9.53
CA LEU A 83 12.39 3.46 8.98
C LEU A 83 13.53 3.42 7.94
N PHE A 84 13.50 4.29 6.92
CA PHE A 84 14.53 4.34 5.89
C PHE A 84 15.92 4.67 6.43
N LEU A 85 16.05 5.46 7.50
CA LEU A 85 17.33 5.81 8.11
C LEU A 85 17.82 4.80 9.18
N SER A 86 16.96 3.90 9.65
CA SER A 86 17.30 2.93 10.67
C SER A 86 18.22 1.81 10.16
N GLY A 87 18.85 1.05 11.05
CA GLY A 87 19.57 -0.18 10.67
C GLY A 87 18.67 -1.39 10.40
N LYS A 88 17.35 -1.22 10.35
CA LYS A 88 16.40 -2.31 10.17
C LYS A 88 16.49 -2.84 8.73
N GLU A 89 16.40 -4.15 8.55
CA GLU A 89 16.19 -4.74 7.24
C GLU A 89 14.80 -4.37 6.73
N ILE A 90 14.74 -3.82 5.53
CA ILE A 90 13.52 -3.41 4.85
C ILE A 90 13.52 -4.10 3.50
N ASP A 91 12.49 -4.87 3.24
CA ASP A 91 12.22 -5.40 1.91
C ASP A 91 11.13 -4.59 1.21
N PHE A 92 11.14 -4.66 -0.12
CA PHE A 92 10.05 -4.20 -0.95
C PHE A 92 9.65 -5.36 -1.87
N ASN A 93 8.41 -5.82 -1.73
CA ASN A 93 7.88 -7.00 -2.43
C ASN A 93 8.75 -8.27 -2.22
N GLY A 94 9.21 -8.52 -0.99
CA GLY A 94 10.00 -9.70 -0.65
C GLY A 94 11.48 -9.61 -1.04
N LYS A 95 11.91 -8.48 -1.62
CA LYS A 95 13.33 -8.23 -1.97
C LYS A 95 13.92 -7.19 -1.02
N ALA A 96 14.97 -7.58 -0.29
CA ALA A 96 15.71 -6.65 0.57
C ALA A 96 16.22 -5.44 -0.23
N LEU A 97 16.00 -4.25 0.30
CA LEU A 97 16.48 -3.00 -0.29
C LEU A 97 17.93 -2.74 0.10
N THR A 98 18.74 -2.35 -0.88
CA THR A 98 20.09 -1.82 -0.66
C THR A 98 20.05 -0.42 -0.06
N ASP A 99 21.15 0.02 0.57
CA ASP A 99 21.24 1.37 1.14
C ASP A 99 21.03 2.47 0.09
N GLN A 100 21.46 2.23 -1.15
CA GLN A 100 21.23 3.17 -2.26
C GLN A 100 19.74 3.23 -2.64
N GLU A 101 19.08 2.08 -2.81
CA GLU A 101 17.64 2.03 -3.12
C GLU A 101 16.81 2.70 -2.01
N ARG A 102 17.19 2.49 -0.75
CA ARG A 102 16.55 3.14 0.41
C ARG A 102 16.69 4.66 0.35
N PHE A 103 17.89 5.15 0.05
CA PHE A 103 18.14 6.59 -0.09
C PHE A 103 17.35 7.20 -1.25
N ASP A 104 17.32 6.54 -2.41
CA ASP A 104 16.60 7.03 -3.58
C ASP A 104 15.09 7.14 -3.32
N ILE A 105 14.50 6.11 -2.68
CA ILE A 105 13.08 6.11 -2.28
C ILE A 105 12.81 7.24 -1.27
N PHE A 106 13.69 7.42 -0.27
CA PHE A 106 13.57 8.49 0.71
C PHE A 106 13.55 9.88 0.05
N GLN A 107 14.41 10.13 -0.94
CA GLN A 107 14.45 11.40 -1.67
C GLN A 107 13.17 11.64 -2.49
N ILE A 108 12.63 10.61 -3.14
CA ILE A 108 11.37 10.69 -3.90
C ILE A 108 10.20 11.07 -2.97
N ILE A 109 10.11 10.41 -1.81
CA ILE A 109 9.06 10.67 -0.82
C ILE A 109 9.17 12.09 -0.26
N ASN A 110 10.38 12.52 0.13
CA ASN A 110 10.59 13.87 0.65
C ASN A 110 10.23 14.95 -0.37
N ARG A 111 10.57 14.74 -1.64
CA ARG A 111 10.20 15.66 -2.72
C ARG A 111 8.68 15.78 -2.86
N HIS A 112 7.96 14.65 -2.84
CA HIS A 112 6.50 14.63 -2.91
C HIS A 112 5.87 15.47 -1.78
N PHE A 113 6.38 15.36 -0.56
CA PHE A 113 5.88 16.15 0.58
C PHE A 113 6.32 17.61 0.54
N ALA A 114 7.52 17.92 0.05
CA ALA A 114 7.99 19.29 -0.14
C ALA A 114 7.15 20.04 -1.19
N GLU A 115 6.81 19.39 -2.31
CA GLU A 115 5.94 19.93 -3.35
C GLU A 115 4.53 20.20 -2.82
N LYS A 116 3.97 19.28 -2.02
CA LYS A 116 2.67 19.46 -1.37
C LYS A 116 2.69 20.65 -0.40
N ASN A 117 3.72 20.76 0.44
CA ASN A 117 3.85 21.86 1.39
C ASN A 117 4.13 23.22 0.71
N SER A 118 4.76 23.22 -0.47
CA SER A 118 4.96 24.42 -1.30
C SER A 118 3.65 24.92 -1.93
N ILE A 119 2.76 24.01 -2.37
CA ILE A 119 1.45 24.37 -2.94
C ILE A 119 0.47 24.89 -1.87
N PHE A 120 0.52 24.36 -0.64
CA PHE A 120 -0.34 24.81 0.47
C PHE A 120 0.27 25.96 1.31
N GLY A 121 1.56 26.25 1.16
CA GLY A 121 2.31 27.22 1.97
C GLY A 121 2.27 28.68 1.52
N ASN A 122 1.71 28.99 0.34
CA ASN A 122 1.77 30.35 -0.25
C ASN A 122 0.48 31.19 -0.11
N ASN A 123 -0.56 30.72 0.57
CA ASN A 123 -1.85 31.44 0.66
C ASN A 123 -2.09 32.22 1.97
N ASN A 124 -1.11 32.35 2.86
CA ASN A 124 -1.33 33.01 4.16
C ASN A 124 -0.28 34.05 4.57
N GLN A 125 0.26 34.82 3.62
CA GLN A 125 0.97 36.06 3.95
C GLN A 125 0.70 37.13 2.91
N THR A 126 -0.31 37.97 3.18
CA THR A 126 -0.47 39.43 2.94
C THR A 126 -1.99 39.64 3.11
N ILE A 127 -2.53 40.22 4.18
CA ILE A 127 -2.59 41.65 4.47
C ILE A 127 -2.84 41.77 5.98
N ILE A 128 -1.91 42.35 6.75
CA ILE A 128 -2.29 43.19 7.89
C ILE A 128 -1.47 44.47 7.73
N ASN A 129 -2.18 45.49 7.26
CA ASN A 129 -1.68 46.85 7.08
C ASN A 129 -1.19 47.43 8.41
N GLN A 130 -0.05 48.10 8.35
CA GLN A 130 0.31 49.12 9.32
C GLN A 130 -0.57 50.36 9.10
N GLN A 131 -1.35 50.70 10.13
CA GLN A 131 -1.94 52.00 10.50
C GLN A 131 -2.74 51.66 11.77
N GLY A 132 -2.50 52.22 12.95
CA GLY A 132 -2.33 53.62 13.27
C GLY A 132 -3.44 53.98 14.27
N ASP A 133 -3.03 54.25 15.51
CA ASP A 133 -3.65 55.14 16.51
C ASP A 133 -4.95 54.78 17.27
N LEU A 134 -4.87 55.12 18.58
CA LEU A 134 -5.93 55.45 19.55
C LEU A 134 -6.77 54.24 20.04
N PHE A 135 -6.59 53.70 21.24
CA PHE A 135 -6.57 54.31 22.58
C PHE A 135 -5.88 53.39 23.60
#